data_AF-A0A7S0MY23-F1
#
_entry.id   AF-A0A7S0MY23-F1
#
_cell.length_a   1.000
_cell.length_b   1.000
_cell.length_c   1.000
_cell.angle_alpha   90.00
_cell.angle_beta   90.00
_cell.angle_gamma   90.00
#
_symmetry.space_group_name_H-M   'P 1'
#
loop_
_entity.id
_entity.type
_entity.pdbx_description
1 polymer ?
#
loop_
_entity_poly.entity_id
_entity_poly.type
_entity_poly.pdbx_seq_one_letter_code
_entity_poly.pdbx_strand_id
1 'polypeptide(L)'
;DLHVVVPGRFIAFKGPRDDAVCAAGPWADRGGSRDFHPDFYAETFVRLGVRAVVRLNERRYDAAHFERAGVAVRELYFDDCTVPPLGVVFQFFRAADEEAEGGAVAVHCKAGLGRTGTLIAL
;
A
#
# COMPACT_ATOMS: atom_id res chain seq x y z
N ASP A 1 10.59 1.45 -3.96
CA ASP A 1 9.73 1.81 -5.11
C ASP A 1 8.38 2.30 -4.66
N LEU A 2 8.11 3.57 -4.99
CA LEU A 2 6.89 4.30 -4.70
C LEU A 2 6.69 5.34 -5.80
N HIS A 3 5.47 5.45 -6.33
CA HIS A 3 5.11 6.40 -7.37
C HIS A 3 3.78 7.06 -7.04
N VAL A 4 3.74 8.39 -7.13
CA VAL A 4 2.47 9.13 -7.13
C VAL A 4 1.87 8.96 -8.53
N VAL A 5 0.76 8.21 -8.61
CA VAL A 5 0.06 7.92 -9.88
C VAL A 5 -0.89 9.06 -10.22
N VAL A 6 -1.67 9.50 -9.24
CA VAL A 6 -2.53 10.68 -9.35
C VAL A 6 -2.24 11.61 -8.18
N PRO A 7 -1.73 12.84 -8.43
CA PRO A 7 -1.37 13.78 -7.36
C PRO A 7 -2.51 14.02 -6.37
N GLY A 8 -2.22 13.86 -5.08
CA GLY A 8 -3.20 14.03 -4.01
C GLY A 8 -4.31 12.97 -3.96
N ARG A 9 -4.22 11.89 -4.75
CA ARG A 9 -5.24 10.83 -4.80
C ARG A 9 -4.67 9.43 -4.69
N PHE A 10 -3.78 9.02 -5.60
CA PHE A 10 -3.32 7.63 -5.67
C PHE A 10 -1.80 7.52 -5.68
N ILE A 11 -1.30 6.62 -4.83
CA ILE A 11 0.10 6.24 -4.75
C ILE A 11 0.20 4.73 -4.94
N ALA A 12 1.07 4.27 -5.83
CA ALA A 12 1.41 2.87 -5.99
C ALA A 12 2.78 2.61 -5.37
N PHE A 13 2.93 1.54 -4.59
CA PHE A 13 4.22 1.21 -3.97
C PHE A 13 4.44 -0.30 -3.83
N LYS A 14 5.70 -0.70 -3.67
CA LYS A 14 6.09 -2.08 -3.37
C LYS A 14 5.69 -2.45 -1.95
N GLY A 15 5.18 -3.68 -1.74
CA GLY A 15 4.71 -4.14 -0.44
C GLY A 15 5.83 -4.19 0.61
N PRO A 16 5.65 -3.62 1.81
CA PRO A 16 6.66 -3.61 2.86
C PRO A 16 6.75 -4.96 3.59
N ARG A 17 7.78 -5.09 4.43
CA ARG A 17 8.01 -6.25 5.30
C ARG A 17 8.51 -5.81 6.68
N ASP A 18 8.10 -6.52 7.72
CA ASP A 18 8.55 -6.32 9.10
C ASP A 18 9.35 -7.52 9.65
N ASP A 19 9.98 -8.30 8.76
CA ASP A 19 10.86 -9.39 9.17
C ASP A 19 12.15 -8.87 9.84
N ALA A 20 12.85 -9.76 10.57
CA ALA A 20 14.05 -9.40 11.33
C ALA A 20 15.14 -8.71 10.49
N VAL A 21 15.17 -8.95 9.18
CA VAL A 21 16.13 -8.32 8.27
C VAL A 21 15.73 -6.86 8.04
N CYS A 22 14.44 -6.59 7.82
CA CYS A 22 13.91 -5.24 7.66
C CYS A 22 13.80 -4.48 8.99
N ALA A 23 13.79 -5.16 10.13
CA ALA A 23 13.79 -4.54 11.45
C ALA A 23 15.20 -4.02 11.87
N ALA A 24 16.27 -4.52 11.25
CA ALA A 24 17.65 -4.14 11.57
C ALA A 24 18.08 -2.77 11.01
N GLY A 25 17.28 -2.16 10.15
CA GLY A 25 17.57 -0.89 9.50
C GLY A 25 16.42 -0.37 8.65
N PRO A 26 16.57 0.78 7.96
CA PRO A 26 15.48 1.39 7.20
C PRO A 26 15.08 0.58 5.93
N TRP A 27 15.98 -0.26 5.44
CA TRP A 27 15.77 -1.13 4.29
C TRP A 27 16.73 -2.32 4.33
N ALA A 28 16.41 -3.36 3.56
CA ALA A 28 17.24 -4.53 3.36
C ALA A 28 17.41 -4.83 1.86
N ASP A 29 18.60 -5.22 1.42
CA ASP A 29 18.76 -5.82 0.10
C ASP A 29 18.37 -7.30 0.15
N ARG A 30 17.50 -7.70 -0.77
CA ARG A 30 17.08 -9.09 -0.93
C ARG A 30 17.22 -9.51 -2.38
N GLY A 31 18.45 -9.83 -2.77
CA GLY A 31 18.78 -10.30 -4.12
C GLY A 31 18.69 -9.18 -5.15
N GLY A 32 19.24 -8.00 -4.84
CA GLY A 32 19.23 -6.84 -5.73
C GLY A 32 17.92 -6.05 -5.72
N SER A 33 16.99 -6.37 -4.81
CA SER A 33 15.75 -5.63 -4.60
C SER A 33 15.70 -5.09 -3.19
N ARG A 34 15.43 -3.79 -3.05
CA ARG A 34 15.27 -3.13 -1.75
C ARG A 34 13.89 -3.44 -1.17
N ASP A 35 13.86 -4.09 -0.02
CA ASP A 35 12.67 -4.24 0.83
C ASP A 35 12.72 -3.14 1.90
N PHE A 36 11.56 -2.57 2.23
CA PHE A 36 11.44 -1.48 3.19
C PHE A 36 10.50 -1.86 4.33
N HIS A 37 10.83 -1.37 5.52
CA HIS A 37 9.97 -1.51 6.69
C HIS A 37 8.72 -0.62 6.56
N PRO A 38 7.53 -1.02 7.08
CA PRO A 38 6.34 -0.18 7.03
C PRO A 38 6.52 1.20 7.65
N ASP A 39 7.29 1.31 8.75
CA ASP A 39 7.54 2.60 9.43
C ASP A 39 8.24 3.63 8.51
N PHE A 40 9.09 3.16 7.59
CA PHE A 40 9.72 4.04 6.59
C PHE A 40 8.68 4.67 5.66
N TYR A 41 7.67 3.90 5.24
CA TYR A 41 6.57 4.40 4.44
C TYR A 41 5.63 5.28 5.26
N ALA A 42 5.37 4.95 6.52
CA ALA A 42 4.46 5.71 7.38
C ALA A 42 4.88 7.18 7.50
N GLU A 43 6.17 7.46 7.72
CA GLU A 43 6.69 8.84 7.73
C GLU A 43 6.45 9.56 6.40
N THR A 44 6.68 8.88 5.29
CA THR A 44 6.47 9.42 3.94
C THR A 44 5.00 9.69 3.66
N PHE A 45 4.12 8.79 4.09
CA PHE A 45 2.67 8.85 3.89
C PHE A 45 2.03 10.03 4.61
N VAL A 46 2.45 10.32 5.85
CA VAL A 46 1.99 11.51 6.57
C VAL A 46 2.32 12.79 5.78
N ARG A 47 3.53 12.89 5.21
CA ARG A 47 3.94 14.07 4.41
C ARG A 47 3.18 14.19 3.09
N LEU A 48 2.79 13.07 2.50
CA LEU A 48 2.05 13.02 1.23
C LEU A 48 0.52 13.12 1.41
N GLY A 49 0.03 13.29 2.65
CA GLY A 49 -1.40 13.38 2.95
C GLY A 49 -2.14 12.05 2.72
N VAL A 50 -1.44 10.93 2.80
CA VAL A 50 -2.06 9.60 2.73
C VAL A 50 -2.85 9.35 3.99
N ARG A 51 -4.11 8.94 3.82
CA ARG A 51 -5.04 8.64 4.92
C ARG A 51 -5.40 7.16 4.99
N ALA A 52 -5.27 6.44 3.87
CA ALA A 52 -5.51 5.01 3.82
C ALA A 52 -4.45 4.27 3.00
N VAL A 53 -4.11 3.06 3.45
CA VAL A 53 -3.34 2.05 2.72
C VAL A 53 -4.26 0.90 2.34
N VAL A 54 -4.29 0.55 1.06
CA VAL A 54 -4.98 -0.64 0.54
C VAL A 54 -3.96 -1.76 0.30
N ARG A 55 -4.10 -2.85 1.05
CA ARG A 55 -3.26 -4.05 0.95
C ARG A 55 -3.97 -5.14 0.14
N LEU A 56 -3.40 -5.51 -1.00
CA LEU A 56 -3.99 -6.46 -1.96
C LEU A 56 -3.39 -7.87 -1.89
N ASN A 57 -2.33 -8.07 -1.09
CA ASN A 57 -1.61 -9.33 -0.98
C ASN A 57 -1.62 -9.87 0.46
N GLU A 58 -1.04 -11.06 0.63
CA GLU A 58 -0.84 -11.69 1.94
C GLU A 58 -0.17 -10.71 2.92
N ARG A 59 -0.53 -10.85 4.19
CA ARG A 59 0.07 -10.04 5.25
C ARG A 59 1.55 -10.37 5.38
N ARG A 60 2.39 -9.39 5.05
CA ARG A 60 3.86 -9.45 5.23
C ARG A 60 4.36 -8.45 6.28
N TYR A 61 3.42 -7.74 6.91
CA TYR A 61 3.68 -6.79 7.96
C TYR A 61 2.43 -6.53 8.82
N ASP A 62 2.59 -6.00 10.04
CA ASP A 62 1.49 -5.57 10.89
C ASP A 62 0.89 -4.21 10.46
N ALA A 63 -0.43 -4.14 10.30
CA ALA A 63 -1.15 -2.90 9.98
C ALA A 63 -0.92 -1.79 11.03
N ALA A 64 -0.63 -2.17 12.28
CA ALA A 64 -0.37 -1.26 13.39
C ALA A 64 0.77 -0.25 13.11
N HIS A 65 1.69 -0.54 12.19
CA HIS A 65 2.72 0.41 11.78
C HIS A 65 2.14 1.65 11.08
N PHE A 66 1.15 1.46 10.22
CA PHE A 66 0.46 2.57 9.55
C PHE A 66 -0.61 3.21 10.44
N GLU A 67 -1.36 2.38 11.19
CA GLU A 67 -2.45 2.88 12.03
C GLU A 67 -1.96 3.80 13.15
N ARG A 68 -0.79 3.52 13.74
CA ARG A 68 -0.15 4.41 14.73
C ARG A 68 0.22 5.78 14.15
N ALA A 69 0.43 5.87 12.84
CA ALA A 69 0.69 7.13 12.13
C ALA A 69 -0.61 7.82 11.65
N GLY A 70 -1.79 7.32 12.03
CA GLY A 70 -3.08 7.83 11.59
C GLY A 70 -3.47 7.43 10.17
N VAL A 71 -2.80 6.42 9.60
CA VAL A 71 -3.08 5.90 8.26
C VAL A 71 -3.85 4.58 8.37
N ALA A 72 -5.10 4.57 7.94
CA ALA A 72 -5.95 3.40 8.07
C ALA A 72 -5.54 2.30 7.08
N VAL A 73 -5.58 1.02 7.46
CA VAL A 73 -5.27 -0.09 6.56
C VAL A 73 -6.56 -0.80 6.13
N ARG A 74 -6.72 -1.00 4.82
CA ARG A 74 -7.84 -1.73 4.21
C ARG A 74 -7.31 -3.03 3.59
N GLU A 75 -7.76 -4.16 4.11
CA GLU A 75 -7.38 -5.50 3.63
C GLU A 75 -8.29 -5.94 2.49
N LEU A 76 -7.83 -5.82 1.24
CA LEU A 76 -8.59 -6.18 0.04
C LEU A 76 -7.86 -7.28 -0.75
N TYR A 77 -7.59 -8.40 -0.08
CA TYR A 77 -6.82 -9.51 -0.64
C TYR A 77 -7.51 -10.14 -1.85
N PHE A 78 -6.71 -10.44 -2.88
CA PHE A 78 -7.04 -11.40 -3.93
C PHE A 78 -5.77 -12.00 -4.55
N ASP A 79 -5.93 -13.15 -5.23
CA ASP A 79 -4.83 -13.98 -5.71
C ASP A 79 -3.93 -13.26 -6.73
N ASP A 80 -2.63 -13.53 -6.67
CA ASP A 80 -1.67 -12.94 -7.60
C ASP A 80 -1.90 -13.41 -9.04
N CYS A 81 -1.67 -12.53 -10.02
CA CYS A 81 -1.92 -12.80 -11.44
C CYS A 81 -3.38 -13.17 -11.79
N THR A 82 -4.35 -12.72 -10.99
CA THR A 82 -5.79 -12.85 -11.28
C THR A 82 -6.46 -11.49 -11.44
N VAL A 83 -7.73 -11.48 -11.85
CA VAL A 83 -8.56 -10.27 -11.90
C VAL A 83 -9.21 -10.00 -10.54
N PRO A 84 -9.39 -8.74 -10.12
CA PRO A 84 -10.04 -8.44 -8.85
C PRO A 84 -11.51 -8.89 -8.89
N PRO A 85 -12.00 -9.63 -7.88
CA PRO A 85 -13.42 -9.89 -7.73
C PRO A 85 -14.22 -8.59 -7.63
N LEU A 86 -15.45 -8.55 -8.15
CA LEU A 86 -16.29 -7.33 -8.10
C LEU A 86 -16.47 -6.78 -6.68
N GLY A 87 -16.56 -7.64 -5.67
CA GLY A 87 -16.63 -7.21 -4.27
C GLY A 87 -15.39 -6.42 -3.82
N VAL A 88 -14.19 -6.83 -4.27
CA VAL A 88 -12.92 -6.12 -4.01
C VAL A 88 -12.91 -4.78 -4.75
N VAL A 89 -13.40 -4.74 -6.00
CA VAL A 89 -13.51 -3.50 -6.78
C VAL A 89 -14.41 -2.49 -6.07
N PHE A 90 -15.60 -2.88 -5.64
CA PHE A 90 -16.52 -1.97 -4.94
C PHE A 90 -15.98 -1.51 -3.58
N GLN A 91 -15.29 -2.39 -2.85
CA GLN A 91 -14.62 -2.01 -1.60
C GLN A 91 -13.46 -1.03 -1.85
N PHE A 92 -12.74 -1.19 -2.95
CA PHE A 92 -11.68 -0.26 -3.35
C PHE A 92 -12.26 1.12 -3.73
N PHE A 93 -13.33 1.17 -4.53
CA PHE A 93 -14.01 2.43 -4.85
C PHE A 93 -14.51 3.14 -3.59
N ARG A 94 -15.12 2.41 -2.66
CA ARG A 94 -15.54 2.99 -1.39
C ARG A 94 -14.36 3.58 -0.60
N ALA A 95 -13.24 2.87 -0.53
CA ALA A 95 -12.05 3.38 0.15
C ALA A 95 -11.44 4.61 -0.56
N ALA A 96 -11.53 4.69 -1.89
CA ALA A 96 -11.10 5.86 -2.65
C ALA A 96 -12.04 7.07 -2.45
N ASP A 97 -13.35 6.83 -2.42
CA ASP A 97 -14.36 7.86 -2.21
C ASP A 97 -14.30 8.43 -0.79
N GLU A 98 -14.08 7.58 0.22
CA GLU A 98 -13.87 7.99 1.63
C GLU A 98 -12.75 9.05 1.77
N GLU A 99 -11.73 8.99 0.92
CA GLU A 99 -10.56 9.89 0.99
C GLU A 99 -10.57 10.99 -0.09
N ALA A 100 -11.61 11.07 -0.93
CA ALA A 100 -11.67 12.00 -2.06
C ALA A 100 -11.60 13.49 -1.64
N GLU A 101 -11.97 13.80 -0.40
CA GLU A 101 -11.96 15.13 0.22
C GLU A 101 -10.58 15.48 0.84
N GLY A 102 -9.53 15.39 0.02
CA GLY A 102 -8.19 15.86 0.36
C GLY A 102 -7.30 14.85 1.07
N GLY A 103 -7.63 13.56 0.98
CA GLY A 103 -6.74 12.45 1.34
C GLY A 103 -6.21 11.70 0.12
N ALA A 104 -5.06 11.07 0.26
CA ALA A 104 -4.55 10.11 -0.72
C ALA A 104 -4.69 8.66 -0.22
N VAL A 105 -4.88 7.74 -1.17
CA VAL A 105 -4.87 6.30 -0.94
C VAL A 105 -3.58 5.71 -1.51
N ALA A 106 -2.81 5.04 -0.65
CA ALA A 106 -1.63 4.29 -1.06
C ALA A 106 -2.00 2.82 -1.27
N VAL A 107 -1.74 2.28 -2.46
CA VAL A 107 -2.16 0.92 -2.84
C VAL A 107 -0.92 0.08 -3.11
N HIS A 108 -0.88 -1.13 -2.54
CA HIS A 108 0.19 -2.09 -2.84
C HIS A 108 -0.31 -3.52 -2.97
N CYS A 109 0.47 -4.32 -3.69
CA CYS A 109 0.42 -5.77 -3.67
C CYS A 109 1.79 -6.29 -3.21
N LYS A 110 2.37 -7.28 -3.89
CA LYS A 110 3.77 -7.68 -3.66
C LYS A 110 4.75 -6.68 -4.27
N ALA A 111 4.67 -6.46 -5.59
CA ALA A 111 5.57 -5.58 -6.33
C ALA A 111 5.01 -4.16 -6.55
N GLY A 112 3.72 -3.95 -6.30
CA GLY A 112 3.05 -2.66 -6.58
C GLY A 112 2.73 -2.42 -8.06
N LEU A 113 2.67 -3.49 -8.89
CA LEU A 113 2.53 -3.39 -10.34
C LEU A 113 1.19 -3.94 -10.83
N GLY A 114 1.01 -5.27 -10.89
CA GLY A 114 -0.18 -5.91 -11.49
C GLY A 114 -1.49 -5.56 -10.78
N ARG A 115 -1.77 -6.22 -9.65
CA ARG A 115 -3.00 -5.99 -8.86
C ARG A 115 -3.24 -4.51 -8.51
N THR A 116 -2.16 -3.82 -8.13
CA THR A 116 -2.17 -2.39 -7.77
C THR A 116 -2.58 -1.52 -8.94
N GLY A 117 -1.92 -1.67 -10.10
CA GLY A 117 -2.22 -0.92 -11.30
C GLY A 117 -3.62 -1.22 -11.82
N THR A 118 -4.05 -2.49 -11.76
CA THR A 118 -5.40 -2.89 -12.17
C THR A 118 -6.48 -2.15 -11.39
N LEU A 119 -6.39 -2.07 -10.05
CA LEU A 119 -7.41 -1.36 -9.27
C LEU A 119 -7.34 0.17 -9.44
N ILE A 120 -6.15 0.77 -9.49
CA ILE A 120 -6.01 2.22 -9.68
C ILE A 120 -6.53 2.66 -11.06
N ALA A 121 -6.45 1.80 -12.08
CA ALA A 121 -6.87 2.12 -13.45
C ALA A 121 -8.38 1.99 -13.70
N LEU A 122 -9.15 1.41 -12.77
CA LEU A 122 -10.61 1.32 -12.83
C LEU A 122 -11.26 2.61 -12.32
#